data_AF-A0A9J5Z252-F1
#
_entry.id   AF-A0A9J5Z252-F1
#
_cell.length_a   1.000
_cell.length_b   1.000
_cell.length_c   1.000
_cell.angle_alpha   90.00
_cell.angle_beta   90.00
_cell.angle_gamma   90.00
#
_symmetry.space_group_name_H-M   'P 1'
#
loop_
_entity.id
_entity.type
_entity.pdbx_description
1 polymer ?
#
loop_
_entity_poly.entity_id
_entity_poly.type
_entity_poly.pdbx_seq_one_letter_code
_entity_poly.pdbx_strand_id
1 'polypeptide(L)'
;MELPECNSTHWKSKFIDGLPSLFAERVRKAIRGDSPSINYDNFTYGKLISACVQEGLFLCNEIKLNQQIKRHRLNERKQLGEFAFDVPKKKSKEKDYTPRKKTSSKKDYEKWKKKRIEKKLRRVEEGKRDTTMTTDRTVRLLGTFTNIVLTWQ
;
A
#
# COMPACT_ATOMS: atom_id res chain seq x y z
N MET A 1 24.69 20.58 -25.04
CA MET A 1 23.42 21.17 -25.52
C MET A 1 22.71 21.73 -24.31
N GLU A 2 22.67 23.06 -24.17
CA GLU A 2 21.89 23.70 -23.11
C GLU A 2 20.49 23.97 -23.67
N LEU A 3 19.48 23.35 -23.06
CA LEU A 3 18.08 23.57 -23.40
C LEU A 3 17.66 24.96 -22.89
N PRO A 4 16.86 25.73 -23.65
CA PRO A 4 16.36 27.01 -23.19
C PRO A 4 15.57 26.83 -21.90
N GLU A 5 16.00 27.51 -20.83
CA GLU A 5 15.31 27.44 -19.55
C GLU A 5 13.93 28.08 -19.68
N CYS A 6 12.89 27.27 -19.64
CA CYS A 6 11.54 27.78 -19.47
C CYS A 6 11.44 28.36 -18.06
N ASN A 7 11.38 29.68 -17.96
CA ASN A 7 11.28 30.48 -16.71
C ASN A 7 10.02 30.18 -15.87
N SER A 8 9.16 29.27 -16.32
CA SER A 8 7.96 28.87 -15.58
C SER A 8 8.28 27.79 -14.56
N THR A 9 8.14 28.11 -13.27
CA THR A 9 8.26 27.16 -12.16
C THR A 9 7.21 26.03 -12.22
N HIS A 10 6.10 26.26 -12.93
CA HIS A 10 4.95 25.35 -12.99
C HIS A 10 5.30 23.99 -13.59
N TRP A 11 6.10 23.94 -14.66
CA TRP A 11 6.47 22.65 -15.28
C TRP A 11 7.38 21.82 -14.37
N LYS A 12 8.23 22.46 -13.54
CA LYS A 12 9.12 21.77 -12.59
C LYS A 12 8.32 21.01 -11.54
N SER A 13 7.28 21.64 -10.99
CA SER A 13 6.34 20.98 -10.07
C SER A 13 5.60 19.83 -10.75
N LYS A 14 5.05 20.07 -11.95
CA LYS A 14 4.33 19.04 -12.73
C LYS A 14 5.21 17.85 -13.11
N PHE A 15 6.50 18.09 -13.39
CA PHE A 15 7.45 17.02 -13.67
C PHE A 15 7.61 16.08 -12.48
N ILE A 16 7.81 16.64 -11.28
CA ILE A 16 7.94 15.87 -10.04
C ILE A 16 6.62 15.16 -9.70
N ASP A 17 5.48 15.80 -9.93
CA ASP A 17 4.16 15.18 -9.76
C ASP A 17 3.89 14.04 -10.76
N GLY A 18 4.57 14.05 -11.92
CA GLY A 18 4.51 12.99 -12.92
C GLY A 18 5.33 11.74 -12.58
N LEU A 19 6.19 11.81 -11.56
CA LEU A 19 6.96 10.66 -11.10
C LEU A 19 6.09 9.69 -10.28
N PRO A 20 6.44 8.39 -10.21
CA PRO A 20 5.76 7.46 -9.31
C PRO A 20 5.73 7.99 -7.88
N SER A 21 4.57 7.94 -7.19
CA SER A 21 4.34 8.68 -5.95
C SER A 21 5.43 8.54 -4.87
N LEU A 22 5.84 7.31 -4.57
CA LEU A 22 6.91 7.03 -3.58
C LEU A 22 8.26 7.56 -4.02
N PHE A 23 8.52 7.53 -5.33
CA PHE A 23 9.74 8.06 -5.91
C PHE A 23 9.73 9.59 -5.93
N ALA A 24 8.59 10.19 -6.29
CA ALA A 24 8.37 11.63 -6.25
C ALA A 24 8.62 12.19 -4.85
N GLU A 25 8.08 11.55 -3.80
CA GLU A 25 8.36 11.95 -2.41
C GLU A 25 9.83 11.90 -2.06
N ARG A 26 10.55 10.89 -2.55
CA ARG A 26 11.99 10.75 -2.31
C ARG A 26 12.79 11.84 -3.02
N VAL A 27 12.49 12.10 -4.29
CA VAL A 27 13.09 13.20 -5.04
C VAL A 27 12.76 14.55 -4.40
N ARG A 28 11.52 14.76 -3.95
CA ARG A 28 11.12 15.96 -3.19
C ARG A 28 11.95 16.14 -1.92
N LYS A 29 12.22 15.06 -1.18
CA LYS A 29 13.11 15.11 0.00
C LYS A 29 14.55 15.45 -0.40
N ALA A 30 15.06 14.85 -1.46
CA ALA A 30 16.42 15.10 -1.95
C ALA A 30 16.64 16.56 -2.37
N ILE A 31 15.69 17.14 -3.12
CA ILE A 31 15.77 18.54 -3.56
C ILE A 31 15.42 19.55 -2.45
N ARG A 32 14.65 19.13 -1.44
CA ARG A 32 14.33 19.97 -0.28
C ARG A 32 15.51 20.11 0.68
N GLY A 33 16.27 19.04 0.89
CA GLY A 33 17.36 19.02 1.88
C GLY A 33 16.86 19.52 3.25
N ASP A 34 17.55 20.51 3.80
CA ASP A 34 17.23 21.12 5.10
C ASP A 34 16.23 22.29 5.02
N SER A 35 15.77 22.65 3.82
CA SER A 35 14.88 23.81 3.63
C SER A 35 13.43 23.49 3.98
N PRO A 36 12.67 24.45 4.54
CA PRO A 36 11.26 24.25 4.89
C PRO A 36 10.37 24.06 3.65
N SER A 37 10.74 24.62 2.50
CA SER A 37 10.01 24.51 1.22
C SER A 37 10.97 24.35 0.04
N ILE A 38 10.47 23.77 -1.06
CA ILE A 38 11.27 23.57 -2.29
C ILE A 38 11.22 24.84 -3.12
N ASN A 39 12.35 25.54 -3.23
CA ASN A 39 12.48 26.70 -4.11
C ASN A 39 12.88 26.23 -5.52
N TYR A 40 11.88 26.03 -6.37
CA TYR A 40 12.04 25.54 -7.75
C TYR A 40 12.69 26.55 -8.70
N ASP A 41 12.84 27.82 -8.33
CA ASP A 41 13.42 28.84 -9.19
C ASP A 41 14.93 28.61 -9.38
N ASN A 42 15.59 28.08 -8.35
CA ASN A 42 17.03 27.80 -8.35
C ASN A 42 17.41 26.45 -9.01
N PHE A 43 16.43 25.65 -9.42
CA PHE A 43 16.66 24.34 -10.04
C PHE A 43 16.65 24.46 -11.56
N THR A 44 17.79 24.25 -12.18
CA THR A 44 17.88 24.08 -13.64
C THR A 44 17.34 22.71 -14.04
N TYR A 45 16.95 22.54 -15.31
CA TYR A 45 16.46 21.26 -15.83
C TYR A 45 17.45 20.12 -15.57
N GLY A 46 18.74 20.38 -15.80
CA GLY A 46 19.83 19.44 -15.55
C GLY A 46 19.92 19.02 -14.09
N LYS A 47 19.80 19.96 -13.14
CA LYS A 47 19.85 19.65 -11.69
C LYS A 47 18.68 18.79 -11.25
N LEU A 48 17.48 19.05 -11.77
CA LEU A 48 16.28 18.29 -11.45
C LEU A 48 16.39 16.84 -11.95
N ILE A 49 16.85 16.66 -13.19
CA ILE A 49 17.09 15.33 -13.77
C ILE A 49 18.21 14.61 -13.04
N SER A 50 19.32 15.29 -12.75
CA SER A 50 20.43 14.67 -12.03
C SER A 50 19.97 14.17 -10.67
N ALA A 51 19.15 14.94 -9.94
CA ALA A 51 18.57 14.51 -8.68
C ALA A 51 17.70 13.25 -8.85
N CYS A 52 16.86 13.21 -9.89
CA CYS A 52 16.07 12.03 -10.21
C CYS A 52 16.96 10.81 -10.52
N VAL A 53 17.99 10.97 -11.36
CA VAL A 53 18.88 9.86 -11.72
C VAL A 53 19.63 9.33 -10.51
N GLN A 54 20.16 10.22 -9.66
CA GLN A 54 20.89 9.82 -8.45
C GLN A 54 19.99 9.07 -7.46
N GLU A 55 18.80 9.58 -7.18
CA GLU A 55 17.83 8.89 -6.32
C GLU A 55 17.36 7.56 -6.92
N GLY A 56 17.23 7.49 -8.25
CA GLY A 56 16.90 6.26 -8.95
C GLY A 56 17.98 5.20 -8.78
N LEU A 57 19.25 5.56 -8.98
CA LEU A 57 20.39 4.67 -8.78
C LEU A 57 20.50 4.18 -7.34
N PHE A 58 20.34 5.10 -6.38
CA PHE A 58 20.37 4.77 -4.96
C PHE A 58 19.27 3.77 -4.59
N LEU A 59 18.03 4.03 -5.02
CA LEU A 59 16.90 3.14 -4.79
C LEU A 59 17.13 1.75 -5.41
N CYS A 60 17.65 1.68 -6.64
CA CYS A 60 17.98 0.41 -7.27
C CYS A 60 19.02 -0.38 -6.47
N ASN A 61 20.03 0.29 -5.92
CA ASN A 61 21.06 -0.35 -5.10
C ASN A 61 20.49 -0.85 -3.77
N GLU A 62 19.64 -0.07 -3.11
CA GLU A 62 18.95 -0.50 -1.87
C GLU A 62 18.08 -1.74 -2.10
N ILE A 63 17.33 -1.77 -3.20
CA ILE A 63 16.48 -2.92 -3.55
C ILE A 63 17.35 -4.17 -3.78
N LYS A 64 18.44 -4.04 -4.53
CA LYS A 64 19.39 -5.14 -4.79
C LYS A 64 20.02 -5.66 -3.49
N LEU A 65 20.51 -4.76 -2.63
CA LEU A 65 21.12 -5.12 -1.36
C LEU A 65 20.13 -5.82 -0.43
N ASN A 66 18.90 -5.28 -0.31
CA ASN A 66 17.85 -5.90 0.49
C ASN A 66 17.48 -7.30 0.00
N GLN A 67 17.50 -7.54 -1.31
CA GLN A 67 17.27 -8.87 -1.87
C GLN A 67 18.43 -9.83 -1.56
N GLN A 68 19.68 -9.36 -1.62
CA GLN A 68 20.85 -10.15 -1.22
C GLN A 68 20.78 -10.55 0.26
N ILE A 69 20.48 -9.62 1.16
CA ILE A 69 20.32 -9.89 2.59
C ILE A 69 19.21 -10.92 2.83
N LYS A 70 18.06 -10.78 2.17
CA LYS A 70 16.95 -11.75 2.28
C LYS A 70 17.37 -13.15 1.80
N ARG A 71 18.14 -13.25 0.72
CA ARG A 71 18.68 -14.53 0.23
C ARG A 71 19.69 -15.14 1.20
N HIS A 72 20.60 -14.33 1.74
CA HIS A 72 21.59 -14.79 2.72
C HIS A 72 20.91 -15.37 3.96
N ARG A 73 19.93 -14.66 4.53
CA ARG A 73 19.15 -15.15 5.68
C ARG A 73 18.41 -16.47 5.43
N LEU A 74 17.92 -16.68 4.21
CA LEU A 74 17.28 -17.95 3.84
C LEU A 74 18.31 -19.08 3.70
N ASN A 75 19.49 -18.78 3.17
CA ASN A 75 20.57 -19.76 3.05
C ASN A 75 21.18 -20.12 4.41
N GLU A 76 21.40 -19.16 5.31
CA GLU A 76 21.85 -19.42 6.68
C GLU A 76 20.90 -20.38 7.41
N ARG A 77 19.58 -20.17 7.31
CA ARG A 77 18.59 -21.07 7.89
C ARG A 77 18.63 -22.48 7.29
N LYS A 78 18.95 -22.60 5.99
CA LYS A 78 19.11 -23.92 5.35
C LYS A 78 20.37 -24.61 5.85
N GLN A 79 21.49 -23.90 5.93
CA GLN A 79 22.75 -24.47 6.42
C GLN A 79 22.67 -24.89 7.89
N LEU A 80 22.03 -24.10 8.75
CA LEU A 80 21.78 -24.51 10.15
C LEU A 80 20.90 -25.77 10.26
N GLY A 81 20.00 -26.01 9.31
CA GLY A 81 19.24 -27.26 9.22
C GLY A 81 20.08 -28.44 8.71
N GLU A 82 21.13 -28.16 7.93
CA GLU A 82 22.03 -29.15 7.34
C GLU A 82 23.11 -29.60 8.36
N PHE A 83 23.64 -28.71 9.19
CA PHE A 83 24.55 -29.07 10.30
C PHE A 83 23.91 -29.99 11.37
N ALA A 84 22.58 -30.07 11.44
CA ALA A 84 21.88 -30.95 12.36
C ALA A 84 21.88 -32.44 11.93
N PHE A 85 22.49 -32.79 10.79
CA PHE A 85 22.62 -34.17 10.34
C PHE A 85 23.81 -34.95 10.92
N ASP A 86 24.88 -34.26 11.35
CA ASP A 86 26.10 -34.91 11.88
C ASP A 86 26.07 -35.15 13.40
N VAL A 87 25.04 -34.66 14.09
CA VAL A 87 24.78 -35.07 15.48
C VAL A 87 24.21 -36.49 15.42
N PRO A 88 24.83 -37.49 16.08
CA PRO A 88 24.26 -38.83 16.13
C PRO A 88 22.88 -38.71 16.75
N LYS A 89 21.84 -38.89 15.93
CA LYS A 89 20.46 -38.93 16.42
C LYS A 89 20.40 -40.12 17.38
N LYS A 90 20.48 -39.86 18.70
CA LYS A 90 20.03 -40.83 19.69
C LYS A 90 18.63 -41.24 19.22
N LYS A 91 18.44 -42.53 18.93
CA LYS A 91 17.16 -43.09 18.49
C LYS A 91 16.13 -42.91 19.62
N SER A 92 15.66 -41.69 19.82
CA SER A 92 14.47 -41.43 20.62
C SER A 92 13.33 -42.01 19.83
N LYS A 93 12.66 -43.02 20.41
CA LYS A 93 11.50 -43.73 19.88
C LYS A 93 10.71 -42.83 18.93
N GLU A 94 10.78 -43.18 17.65
CA GLU A 94 10.10 -42.51 16.54
C GLU A 94 8.61 -42.50 16.86
N LYS A 95 8.10 -41.34 17.32
CA LYS A 95 6.67 -41.07 17.20
C LYS A 95 6.48 -40.76 15.73
N ASP A 96 5.82 -41.66 15.00
CA ASP A 96 5.38 -41.46 13.63
C ASP A 96 4.75 -40.08 13.49
N TYR A 97 5.53 -39.11 13.04
CA TYR A 97 5.01 -37.79 12.70
C TYR A 97 4.52 -37.90 11.27
N THR A 98 3.30 -38.42 11.11
CA THR A 98 2.60 -38.35 9.82
C THR A 98 2.60 -36.89 9.37
N PRO A 99 3.18 -36.56 8.20
CA PRO A 99 3.14 -35.19 7.70
C PRO A 99 1.67 -34.82 7.49
N ARG A 100 1.14 -33.95 8.36
CA ARG A 100 -0.23 -33.46 8.23
C ARG A 100 -0.32 -32.77 6.87
N LYS A 101 -0.97 -33.44 5.90
CA LYS A 101 -1.18 -32.93 4.53
C LYS A 101 -1.63 -31.46 4.63
N LYS A 102 -0.81 -30.53 4.13
CA LYS A 102 -1.08 -29.07 4.07
C LYS A 102 -2.30 -28.70 3.21
N THR A 103 -3.07 -29.67 2.74
CA THR A 103 -4.30 -29.49 1.96
C THR A 103 -5.39 -28.78 2.76
N SER A 104 -5.41 -28.92 4.10
CA SER A 104 -6.34 -28.19 4.99
C SER A 104 -6.17 -26.68 4.91
N SER A 105 -4.91 -26.19 4.91
CA SER A 105 -4.60 -24.76 5.03
C SER A 105 -5.19 -23.93 3.87
N LYS A 106 -5.26 -24.49 2.66
CA LYS A 106 -5.88 -23.80 1.50
C LYS A 106 -7.41 -23.74 1.63
N LYS A 107 -8.06 -24.80 2.12
CA LYS A 107 -9.51 -24.80 2.42
C LYS A 107 -9.83 -23.83 3.56
N ASP A 108 -8.97 -23.78 4.58
CA ASP A 108 -9.11 -22.88 5.73
C ASP A 108 -8.96 -21.41 5.31
N TYR A 109 -8.00 -21.11 4.42
CA TYR A 109 -7.82 -19.78 3.85
C TYR A 109 -9.02 -19.33 3.01
N GLU A 110 -9.53 -20.19 2.12
CA GLU A 110 -10.72 -19.87 1.32
C GLU A 110 -11.98 -19.70 2.19
N LYS A 111 -12.12 -20.50 3.25
CA LYS A 111 -13.21 -20.35 4.24
C LYS A 111 -13.11 -19.01 4.99
N TRP A 112 -11.92 -18.62 5.41
CA TRP A 112 -11.67 -17.31 6.05
C TRP A 112 -11.95 -16.15 5.10
N LYS A 113 -11.50 -16.26 3.83
CA LYS A 113 -11.71 -15.26 2.78
C LYS A 113 -13.20 -15.05 2.49
N LYS A 114 -13.98 -16.13 2.37
CA LYS A 114 -15.45 -16.06 2.19
C LYS A 114 -16.14 -15.35 3.35
N LYS A 115 -15.83 -15.72 4.60
CA LYS A 115 -16.40 -15.04 5.80
C LYS A 115 -16.12 -13.54 5.83
N ARG A 116 -14.94 -13.12 5.37
CA ARG A 116 -14.55 -11.70 5.34
C ARG A 116 -15.34 -10.91 4.30
N ILE A 117 -15.60 -11.50 3.13
CA ILE A 117 -16.40 -10.89 2.06
C ILE A 117 -17.86 -10.77 2.51
N GLU A 118 -18.42 -11.84 3.08
CA GLU A 118 -19.78 -11.85 3.61
C GLU A 118 -19.99 -10.77 4.69
N LYS A 119 -19.04 -10.62 5.61
CA LYS A 119 -19.09 -9.57 6.63
C LYS A 119 -19.03 -8.16 6.04
N LYS A 120 -18.29 -7.96 4.94
CA LYS A 120 -18.29 -6.67 4.21
C LYS A 120 -19.64 -6.41 3.55
N LEU A 121 -20.22 -7.40 2.88
CA LEU A 121 -21.53 -7.28 2.23
C LEU A 121 -22.63 -6.97 3.27
N ARG A 122 -22.63 -7.66 4.42
CA ARG A 122 -23.58 -7.35 5.51
C ARG A 122 -23.51 -5.91 5.99
N ARG A 123 -22.30 -5.35 6.15
CA ARG A 123 -22.12 -3.95 6.55
C ARG A 123 -22.61 -2.96 5.49
N VAL A 124 -22.41 -3.29 4.21
CA VAL A 124 -22.95 -2.48 3.09
C VAL A 124 -24.48 -2.55 3.06
N GLU A 125 -25.05 -3.73 3.29
CA GLU A 125 -26.51 -3.94 3.32
C GLU A 125 -27.16 -3.28 4.55
N GLU A 126 -26.49 -3.30 5.70
CA GLU A 126 -26.89 -2.56 6.91
C GLU A 126 -26.85 -1.05 6.64
N GLY A 127 -25.77 -0.52 6.05
CA GLY A 127 -25.69 0.89 5.69
C GLY A 127 -26.73 1.32 4.64
N LYS A 128 -27.08 0.45 3.69
CA LYS A 128 -28.17 0.71 2.73
C LYS A 128 -29.54 0.72 3.39
N ARG A 129 -29.82 -0.23 4.29
CA ARG A 129 -31.08 -0.27 5.05
C ARG A 129 -31.27 0.97 5.91
N ASP A 130 -30.20 1.45 6.55
CA ASP A 130 -30.22 2.70 7.32
C ASP A 130 -30.51 3.91 6.41
N THR A 131 -29.92 3.95 5.21
CA THR A 131 -30.19 5.00 4.23
C THR A 131 -31.66 4.97 3.77
N THR A 132 -32.20 3.78 3.47
CA THR A 132 -33.61 3.63 3.03
C THR A 132 -34.63 3.98 4.12
N MET A 133 -34.35 3.65 5.39
CA MET A 133 -35.18 4.06 6.54
C MET A 133 -35.22 5.58 6.72
N THR A 134 -34.11 6.26 6.40
CA THR A 134 -34.00 7.72 6.52
C THR A 134 -34.72 8.44 5.38
N THR A 135 -34.68 7.89 4.15
CA THR A 135 -35.48 8.40 3.03
C THR A 135 -36.97 8.19 3.23
N ASP A 136 -37.41 7.08 3.83
CA ASP A 136 -38.83 6.82 4.08
C ASP A 136 -39.40 7.75 5.19
N ARG A 137 -38.61 8.08 6.23
CA ARG A 137 -38.99 9.09 7.24
C ARG A 137 -39.09 10.50 6.67
N THR A 138 -38.19 10.90 5.78
CA THR A 138 -38.21 12.24 5.16
C THR A 138 -39.37 12.41 4.17
N VAL A 139 -39.72 11.36 3.42
CA VAL A 139 -40.92 11.37 2.55
C VAL A 139 -42.22 11.46 3.36
N ARG A 140 -42.31 10.78 4.50
CA ARG A 140 -43.48 10.90 5.41
C ARG A 140 -43.61 12.28 6.03
N LEU A 141 -42.50 12.92 6.42
CA LEU A 141 -42.52 14.29 6.97
C LEU A 141 -42.94 15.33 5.92
N LEU A 142 -42.49 15.20 4.67
CA LEU A 142 -42.90 16.11 3.60
C LEU A 142 -44.39 15.96 3.24
N GLY A 143 -44.94 14.74 3.28
CA GLY A 143 -46.38 14.49 3.06
C GLY A 143 -47.29 15.02 4.20
N THR A 144 -46.77 15.18 5.41
CA THR A 144 -47.49 15.84 6.51
C THR A 144 -47.43 17.36 6.44
N PHE A 145 -46.37 17.95 5.89
CA PHE A 145 -46.25 19.40 5.74
C PHE A 145 -47.16 19.97 4.64
N THR A 146 -47.42 19.20 3.58
CA THR A 146 -48.35 19.64 2.51
C THR A 146 -49.81 19.67 2.94
N ASN A 147 -50.21 18.89 3.96
CA ASN A 147 -51.59 18.89 4.46
C ASN A 147 -51.89 20.03 5.44
N ILE A 148 -50.87 20.56 6.15
CA ILE A 148 -51.07 21.65 7.12
C ILE A 148 -51.19 23.02 6.42
N VAL A 149 -50.61 23.18 5.23
CA VAL A 149 -50.68 24.43 4.45
C VAL A 149 -52.02 24.60 3.71
N LEU A 150 -52.75 23.51 3.43
CA LEU A 150 -54.04 23.56 2.70
C LEU A 150 -55.28 23.71 3.59
N THR A 151 -55.15 23.72 4.92
CA THR A 151 -56.26 23.93 5.87
C THR A 151 -56.31 25.34 6.46
N TRP A 152 -55.52 26.27 5.92
CA TRP A 152 -55.56 27.69 6.24
C TRP A 152 -55.71 28.51 4.95
N GLN A 153 -56.84 28.35 4.27
CA GLN A 153 -57.39 29.36 3.37
C GLN A 153 -58.91 29.23 3.28
#